data_AF-A0A377D7P7-F1
#
_entry.id   AF-A0A377D7P7-F1
#
_cell.length_a   1.000
_cell.length_b   1.000
_cell.length_c   1.000
_cell.angle_alpha   90.00
_cell.angle_beta   90.00
_cell.angle_gamma   90.00
#
_symmetry.space_group_name_H-M   'P 1'
#
loop_
_entity.id
_entity.type
_entity.pdbx_description
1 polymer ?
#
loop_
_entity_poly.entity_id
_entity_poly.type
_entity_poly.pdbx_seq_one_letter_code
_entity_poly.pdbx_strand_id
1 'polypeptide(L)'
;MATYGVLVCYYSENKKTATNRFKKILNKIDDDNHLVIVNNSSMPIVYTNAEYELNGDNVGWEFGSWDIGYNYINSRIKNEDVLIFANDTFCFNRRFSFFDEWLFVQAFKKIMKNNEIGRWGVM
;
A
#
# COMPACT_ATOMS: atom_id res chain seq x y z
N MET A 1 10.51 0.53 14.32
CA MET A 1 9.83 1.22 13.22
C MET A 1 9.85 0.33 12.00
N ALA A 2 8.67 -0.13 11.61
CA ALA A 2 8.39 -0.89 10.39
C ALA A 2 7.46 -0.06 9.49
N THR A 3 7.44 -0.39 8.20
CA THR A 3 6.56 0.24 7.21
C THR A 3 5.49 -0.73 6.75
N TYR A 4 4.23 -0.36 6.95
CA TYR A 4 3.07 -1.13 6.49
C TYR A 4 2.49 -0.49 5.22
N GLY A 5 2.31 -1.28 4.17
CA GLY A 5 1.64 -0.86 2.94
C GLY A 5 0.29 -1.57 2.79
N VAL A 6 -0.78 -0.82 2.56
CA VAL A 6 -2.10 -1.35 2.21
C VAL A 6 -2.38 -1.01 0.75
N LEU A 7 -2.43 -2.03 -0.10
CA LEU A 7 -2.75 -1.90 -1.52
C LEU A 7 -4.16 -2.41 -1.81
N VAL A 8 -5.05 -1.53 -2.27
CA VAL A 8 -6.39 -1.89 -2.73
C VAL A 8 -6.32 -2.23 -4.21
N CYS A 9 -6.81 -3.40 -4.58
CA CYS A 9 -6.87 -3.84 -5.97
C CYS A 9 -8.33 -4.08 -6.38
N TYR A 10 -8.79 -3.36 -7.40
CA TYR A 10 -10.12 -3.53 -7.99
C TYR A 10 -10.04 -4.16 -9.38
N TYR A 11 -9.08 -3.72 -10.20
CA TYR A 11 -8.85 -4.20 -11.56
C TYR A 11 -7.85 -5.36 -11.56
N SER A 12 -8.32 -6.56 -11.93
CA SER A 12 -7.52 -7.78 -11.96
C SER A 12 -6.28 -7.67 -12.87
N GLU A 13 -6.42 -6.97 -13.99
CA GLU A 13 -5.34 -6.69 -14.96
C GLU A 13 -4.23 -5.80 -14.38
N ASN A 14 -4.57 -4.92 -13.43
CA ASN A 14 -3.66 -3.92 -12.88
C ASN A 14 -2.92 -4.41 -11.63
N LYS A 15 -3.52 -5.35 -10.90
CA LYS A 15 -3.05 -5.91 -9.63
C LYS A 15 -1.59 -6.35 -9.64
N LYS A 16 -1.12 -7.06 -10.68
CA LYS A 16 0.27 -7.54 -10.79
C LYS A 16 1.28 -6.39 -10.81
N THR A 17 1.03 -5.41 -11.67
CA THR A 17 1.95 -4.29 -11.86
C THR A 17 1.94 -3.37 -10.65
N ALA A 18 0.75 -3.09 -10.08
CA ALA A 18 0.59 -2.30 -8.87
C ALA A 18 1.34 -2.95 -7.69
N THR A 19 1.13 -4.24 -7.45
CA THR A 19 1.78 -5.00 -6.36
C THR A 19 3.30 -4.94 -6.48
N ASN A 20 3.84 -5.24 -7.67
CA ASN A 20 5.30 -5.25 -7.87
C ASN A 20 5.91 -3.86 -7.68
N ARG A 21 5.26 -2.81 -8.20
CA ARG A 21 5.74 -1.44 -8.07
C ARG A 21 5.66 -0.96 -6.63
N PHE A 22 4.54 -1.22 -5.96
CA PHE A 22 4.36 -0.80 -4.59
C PHE A 22 5.32 -1.54 -3.65
N LYS A 23 5.49 -2.86 -3.79
CA LYS A 23 6.50 -3.61 -3.02
C LYS A 23 7.92 -3.09 -3.27
N LYS A 24 8.26 -2.73 -4.50
CA LYS A 24 9.55 -2.12 -4.83
C LYS A 24 9.75 -0.76 -4.15
N ILE A 25 8.69 0.05 -4.04
CA ILE A 25 8.71 1.32 -3.31
C ILE A 25 8.92 1.06 -1.81
N LEU A 26 8.15 0.16 -1.20
CA LEU A 26 8.29 -0.21 0.20
C LEU A 26 9.71 -0.70 0.52
N ASN A 27 10.26 -1.62 -0.28
CA ASN A 27 11.63 -2.12 -0.13
C ASN A 27 12.72 -1.04 -0.28
N LYS A 28 12.43 0.09 -0.91
CA LYS A 28 13.36 1.22 -1.02
C LYS A 28 13.25 2.19 0.15
N ILE A 29 12.11 2.20 0.82
CA ILE A 29 11.79 3.07 1.94
C ILE A 29 12.34 2.47 3.23
N ASP A 30 12.05 1.19 3.47
CA ASP A 30 12.34 0.47 4.71
C ASP A 30 12.62 -1.01 4.44
N ASP A 31 13.64 -1.55 5.10
CA ASP A 31 13.98 -2.98 4.99
C ASP A 31 12.96 -3.83 5.78
N ASP A 32 12.38 -3.28 6.85
CA ASP A 32 11.32 -3.92 7.64
C ASP A 32 9.94 -3.46 7.14
N ASN A 33 9.51 -4.02 6.01
CA ASN A 33 8.24 -3.64 5.37
C ASN A 33 7.27 -4.79 5.12
N HIS A 34 6.01 -4.51 5.40
CA HIS A 34 4.88 -5.44 5.32
C HIS A 34 3.90 -4.98 4.25
N LEU A 35 3.46 -5.89 3.37
CA LEU A 35 2.49 -5.58 2.31
C LEU A 35 1.20 -6.38 2.52
N VAL A 36 0.11 -5.65 2.74
CA VAL A 36 -1.25 -6.17 2.80
C VAL A 36 -2.00 -5.77 1.53
N ILE A 37 -2.61 -6.74 0.86
CA ILE A 37 -3.46 -6.50 -0.31
C ILE A 37 -4.92 -6.65 0.11
N VAL A 38 -5.75 -5.69 -0.27
CA VAL A 38 -7.21 -5.79 -0.13
C VAL A 38 -7.80 -5.94 -1.53
N ASN A 39 -8.32 -7.13 -1.81
CA ASN A 39 -8.93 -7.47 -3.08
C ASN A 39 -10.38 -7.01 -3.08
N ASN A 40 -10.65 -5.90 -3.77
CA ASN A 40 -11.97 -5.33 -3.90
C ASN A 40 -12.70 -5.80 -5.18
N SER A 41 -12.24 -6.91 -5.77
CA SER A 41 -12.82 -7.54 -6.96
C SER A 41 -13.56 -8.82 -6.60
N SER A 42 -14.60 -9.15 -7.36
CA SER A 42 -15.34 -10.41 -7.25
C SER A 42 -14.55 -11.67 -7.65
N MET A 43 -13.32 -11.51 -8.15
CA MET A 43 -12.42 -12.64 -8.45
C MET A 43 -11.30 -12.77 -7.40
N PRO A 44 -11.22 -13.89 -6.67
CA PRO A 44 -10.09 -14.17 -5.78
C PRO A 44 -8.84 -14.43 -6.61
N ILE A 45 -7.75 -13.71 -6.35
CA ILE A 45 -6.47 -13.87 -7.06
C ILE A 45 -5.35 -13.89 -6.03
N VAL A 46 -4.91 -15.08 -5.66
CA VAL A 46 -3.83 -15.32 -4.68
C VAL A 46 -2.49 -14.78 -5.19
N TYR A 47 -1.83 -13.93 -4.40
CA TYR A 47 -0.47 -13.44 -4.71
C TYR A 47 0.58 -13.91 -3.71
N THR A 48 1.70 -14.43 -4.22
CA THR A 48 2.83 -14.95 -3.42
C THR A 48 3.72 -13.90 -2.78
N ASN A 49 3.66 -12.64 -3.25
CA ASN A 49 4.51 -11.54 -2.76
C ASN A 49 3.83 -10.65 -1.71
N ALA A 50 2.55 -10.89 -1.42
CA ALA A 50 1.85 -10.24 -0.33
C ALA A 50 2.03 -11.08 0.94
N GLU A 51 2.18 -10.40 2.07
CA GLU A 51 2.18 -11.08 3.37
C GLU A 51 0.78 -11.53 3.75
N TYR A 52 -0.23 -10.76 3.32
CA TYR A 52 -1.63 -11.11 3.52
C TYR A 52 -2.53 -10.55 2.41
N GLU A 53 -3.58 -11.30 2.10
CA GLU A 53 -4.63 -10.89 1.17
C GLU A 53 -5.98 -10.94 1.87
N LEU A 54 -6.70 -9.81 1.87
CA LEU A 54 -8.02 -9.65 2.45
C LEU A 54 -9.05 -9.48 1.34
N ASN A 55 -10.25 -10.00 1.56
CA ASN A 55 -11.38 -9.72 0.67
C ASN A 55 -12.00 -8.38 1.09
N GLY A 56 -12.07 -7.44 0.15
CA GLY A 56 -12.85 -6.23 0.28
C GLY A 56 -14.34 -6.54 0.15
N ASP A 57 -15.18 -5.70 0.76
CA ASP A 57 -16.64 -5.81 0.70
C ASP A 57 -17.27 -4.93 -0.41
N ASN A 58 -16.45 -4.18 -1.14
CA ASN A 58 -16.84 -3.20 -2.14
C ASN A 58 -17.80 -2.11 -1.63
N VAL A 59 -17.87 -1.93 -0.31
CA VAL A 59 -18.63 -0.86 0.34
C VAL A 59 -17.71 0.35 0.46
N GLY A 60 -18.11 1.50 -0.12
CA GLY A 60 -17.29 2.71 -0.03
C GLY A 60 -16.01 2.69 -0.90
N TRP A 61 -15.98 1.87 -1.95
CA TRP A 61 -14.90 1.80 -2.94
C TRP A 61 -13.52 1.55 -2.29
N GLU A 62 -12.56 2.44 -2.51
CA GLU A 62 -11.18 2.31 -2.02
C GLU A 62 -11.06 2.59 -0.53
N PHE A 63 -11.91 3.48 0.02
CA PHE A 63 -11.88 3.88 1.42
C PHE A 63 -12.31 2.75 2.35
N GLY A 64 -13.41 2.06 2.05
CA GLY A 64 -13.83 0.90 2.84
C GLY A 64 -12.82 -0.25 2.77
N SER A 65 -12.18 -0.41 1.61
CA SER A 65 -11.09 -1.37 1.44
C SER A 65 -9.86 -0.99 2.29
N TRP A 66 -9.51 0.29 2.37
CA TRP A 66 -8.45 0.76 3.27
C TRP A 66 -8.80 0.56 4.75
N ASP A 67 -10.06 0.75 5.15
CA ASP A 67 -10.51 0.48 6.52
C ASP A 67 -10.35 -1.00 6.89
N ILE A 68 -10.67 -1.93 5.98
CA ILE A 68 -10.44 -3.37 6.15
C ILE A 68 -8.95 -3.66 6.35
N GLY A 69 -8.10 -3.09 5.48
CA GLY A 69 -6.65 -3.24 5.57
C GLY A 69 -6.08 -2.66 6.87
N TYR A 70 -6.56 -1.48 7.27
CA TYR A 70 -6.16 -0.82 8.51
C TYR A 70 -6.57 -1.64 9.73
N ASN A 71 -7.82 -2.10 9.81
CA ASN A 71 -8.31 -2.91 10.93
C ASN A 71 -7.49 -4.19 11.13
N TYR A 72 -7.00 -4.80 10.03
CA TYR A 72 -6.10 -5.94 10.11
C TYR A 72 -4.72 -5.59 10.71
N ILE A 73 -4.19 -4.40 10.39
CA ILE A 73 -2.86 -3.97 10.81
C ILE A 73 -2.89 -3.27 12.17
N ASN A 74 -4.03 -2.71 12.58
CA ASN A 74 -4.16 -1.85 13.75
C ASN A 74 -3.72 -2.52 15.06
N SER A 75 -3.92 -3.84 15.20
CA SER A 75 -3.45 -4.60 16.37
C SER A 75 -1.94 -4.90 16.37
N ARG A 76 -1.25 -4.61 15.27
CA ARG A 76 0.17 -4.92 15.02
C ARG A 76 1.05 -3.68 14.90
N ILE A 77 0.45 -2.52 14.60
CA ILE A 77 1.17 -1.26 14.39
C ILE A 77 1.55 -0.59 15.72
N LYS A 78 2.75 -0.04 15.79
CA LYS A 78 3.22 0.81 16.90
C LYS A 78 3.16 2.28 16.50
N ASN A 79 3.17 3.17 17.50
CA ASN A 79 3.09 4.63 17.27
C ASN A 79 4.23 5.20 16.41
N GLU A 80 5.33 4.49 16.27
CA GLU A 80 6.50 4.87 15.47
C GLU A 80 6.47 4.33 14.04
N ASP A 81 5.56 3.40 13.73
CA ASP A 81 5.47 2.77 12.42
C ASP A 81 4.75 3.67 11.41
N VAL A 82 4.98 3.42 10.12
CA VAL A 82 4.40 4.22 9.03
C VAL A 82 3.40 3.38 8.25
N LEU A 83 2.21 3.93 7.99
CA LEU A 83 1.22 3.31 7.11
C LEU A 83 1.11 4.08 5.79
N ILE A 84 1.24 3.34 4.69
CA ILE A 84 1.09 3.86 3.33
C ILE A 84 -0.10 3.15 2.68
N PHE A 85 -1.06 3.93 2.21
CA PHE A 85 -2.21 3.46 1.45
C PHE A 85 -1.96 3.69 -0.03
N ALA A 86 -2.33 2.71 -0.86
CA ALA A 86 -2.31 2.82 -2.31
C ALA A 86 -3.55 2.13 -2.88
N ASN A 87 -4.06 2.63 -4.00
CA ASN A 87 -4.96 1.86 -4.86
C ASN A 87 -4.18 1.25 -6.03
N ASP A 88 -4.81 0.42 -6.87
CA ASP A 88 -4.13 -0.18 -8.02
C ASP A 88 -3.96 0.79 -9.18
N THR A 89 -4.73 1.88 -9.25
CA THR A 89 -4.67 2.86 -10.35
C THR A 89 -3.50 3.84 -10.26
N PHE A 90 -2.84 3.96 -9.11
CA PHE A 90 -1.73 4.91 -8.88
C PHE A 90 -0.61 4.82 -9.92
N CYS A 91 -0.34 3.59 -10.42
CA CYS A 91 0.72 3.35 -11.39
C CYS A 91 0.24 3.32 -12.84
N PHE A 92 -1.04 3.60 -13.11
CA PHE A 92 -1.65 3.54 -14.44
C PHE A 92 -2.09 4.89 -14.99
N ASN A 93 -2.51 5.84 -14.15
CA ASN A 93 -3.20 7.06 -14.62
C ASN A 93 -2.33 8.19 -15.19
N ARG A 94 -1.03 7.99 -15.31
CA ARG A 94 -0.08 8.77 -16.13
C ARG A 94 1.15 7.87 -16.24
N ARG A 95 2.08 8.12 -17.18
CA ARG A 95 3.31 7.31 -17.33
C ARG A 95 4.12 7.30 -16.03
N PHE A 96 3.77 6.42 -15.08
CA PHE A 96 4.45 6.28 -13.80
C PHE A 96 5.84 5.77 -14.11
N SER A 97 6.77 6.71 -14.04
CA SER A 97 8.14 6.57 -14.47
C SER A 97 9.04 6.31 -13.26
N PHE A 98 10.32 6.08 -13.53
CA PHE A 98 11.32 5.98 -12.46
C PHE A 98 11.43 7.27 -11.63
N PHE A 99 11.09 8.43 -12.21
CA PHE A 99 11.07 9.70 -11.49
C PHE A 99 9.94 9.77 -10.47
N ASP A 100 8.75 9.28 -10.82
CA ASP A 100 7.62 9.21 -9.90
C ASP A 100 7.93 8.25 -8.74
N GLU A 101 8.45 7.06 -9.06
CA GLU A 101 8.92 6.10 -8.06
C GLU A 101 9.94 6.72 -7.10
N TRP A 102 10.93 7.44 -7.64
CA TRP A 102 11.93 8.13 -6.84
C TRP A 102 11.33 9.24 -5.97
N LEU A 103 10.42 10.04 -6.53
CA LEU A 103 9.77 11.14 -5.82
C LEU A 103 8.93 10.64 -4.64
N PHE A 104 8.17 9.56 -4.82
CA PHE A 104 7.44 8.91 -3.73
C PHE A 104 8.38 8.40 -2.64
N VAL A 105 9.44 7.67 -3.01
CA VAL A 105 10.43 7.16 -2.05
C VAL A 105 11.04 8.31 -1.24
N GLN A 106 11.41 9.42 -1.88
CA GLN A 106 11.96 10.58 -1.17
C GLN A 106 10.92 11.23 -0.25
N ALA A 107 9.67 11.36 -0.69
CA ALA A 107 8.59 11.91 0.13
C ALA A 107 8.37 11.07 1.39
N PHE A 108 8.27 9.75 1.26
CA PHE A 108 8.07 8.83 2.39
C PHE A 108 9.29 8.73 3.30
N LYS A 109 10.51 8.86 2.79
CA LYS A 109 11.71 8.98 3.65
C LYS A 109 11.73 10.30 4.43
N LYS A 110 11.31 11.40 3.80
CA LYS A 110 11.31 12.73 4.43
C LYS A 110 10.29 12.84 5.54
N ILE A 111 9.01 12.59 5.23
CA ILE A 111 8.28 11.46 5.80
C ILE A 111 8.79 10.99 7.15
N MET A 112 9.17 9.71 7.19
CA MET A 112 9.77 9.00 8.32
C MET A 112 10.75 9.83 9.15
N LYS A 113 11.69 10.56 8.53
CA LYS A 113 12.74 11.32 9.24
C LYS A 113 12.22 12.44 10.16
N ASN A 114 11.08 13.06 9.83
CA ASN A 114 10.61 14.26 10.53
C ASN A 114 9.78 14.00 11.81
N ASN A 115 9.59 12.76 12.28
CA ASN A 115 8.87 12.39 13.52
C ASN A 115 7.52 13.11 13.81
N GLU A 116 6.78 13.52 12.79
CA GLU A 116 5.40 14.01 12.95
C GLU A 116 4.47 12.81 13.18
N ILE A 117 3.94 12.69 14.40
CA ILE A 117 3.11 11.56 14.86
C ILE A 117 1.82 11.46 14.01
N GLY A 118 1.46 10.25 13.57
CA GLY A 118 0.18 9.96 12.87
C GLY A 118 0.25 10.05 11.33
N ARG A 119 1.14 9.30 10.69
CA ARG A 119 1.45 9.42 9.26
C ARG A 119 0.66 8.46 8.39
N TRP A 120 -0.19 9.05 7.56
CA TRP A 120 -0.89 8.40 6.47
C TRP A 120 -0.45 9.07 5.17
N GLY A 121 -0.03 8.29 4.18
CA GLY A 121 0.16 8.78 2.83
C GLY A 121 -0.67 7.95 1.87
N VAL A 122 -1.37 8.61 0.94
CA VAL A 122 -2.18 7.97 -0.09
C VAL A 122 -1.46 8.11 -1.43
N MET A 123 -1.29 7.00 -2.14
CA MET A 123 -0.76 6.93 -3.50
C MET A 123 -1.86 6.64 -4.50
#